data_AF-A0A2D6U252-F1
#
_entry.id   AF-A0A2D6U252-F1
#
_cell.length_a   1.000
_cell.length_b   1.000
_cell.length_c   1.000
_cell.angle_alpha   90.00
_cell.angle_beta   90.00
_cell.angle_gamma   90.00
#
_symmetry.space_group_name_H-M   'P 1'
#
loop_
_entity.id
_entity.type
_entity.pdbx_description
1 polymer ?
#
loop_
_entity_poly.entity_id
_entity_poly.type
_entity_poly.pdbx_seq_one_letter_code
_entity_poly.pdbx_strand_id
1 'polypeptide(L)'
;MKQNLTRNEESVSAAIATVLLFGGVVSIIGLMLVSMLPIIEELEGSIERDDMASQMMILSQQTEILSEHGMPGDSTEIDLIPIDGTLSWDTIRGGMWYSSTWNSDTTFRMKGVMDFDDSIEIKHPESKTTSVCFDDLRLGPTKPFIYSIPDYIEEIMISPNQGIASPLGPVELKVYSDNQFVEKIDINIGSTVKLSTTGLQSYKIESSHELNVLASFGNGGSTMFMPDNPSQSDFTGRSWSIPMDEGSNTLHIMSKASNKIELMINEQPTTHLVTSGEDQRIGVSWTHTINLDSPQLVSISTSAPSRLIMLSANDNLTGSLTLQSTSGAFIGSEFNTPGLSGSLELFNPNDELATVTWKGGGISILSDSTVVIPWPPQGITGTPIIDSDKEIAAYWHNNDSSGPSNGINIIPAKDTGFSSGKSHRYATFSSNGLESMHAQLAGYETRFNYSSTNSV
;
A
#
# COMPACT_ATOMS: atom_id res chain seq x y z
N MET A 1 45.68 -42.51 -67.47
CA MET A 1 44.29 -42.85 -67.12
C MET A 1 43.74 -41.67 -66.32
N LYS A 2 43.00 -40.75 -66.97
CA LYS A 2 42.45 -39.55 -66.33
C LYS A 2 41.16 -39.94 -65.58
N GLN A 3 41.12 -39.73 -64.27
CA GLN A 3 39.89 -39.87 -63.48
C GLN A 3 38.97 -38.67 -63.75
N ASN A 4 37.77 -38.95 -64.25
CA ASN A 4 36.67 -37.98 -64.33
C ASN A 4 35.99 -37.93 -62.95
N LEU A 5 36.22 -36.85 -62.21
CA LEU A 5 35.39 -36.45 -61.08
C LEU A 5 34.10 -35.84 -61.64
N THR A 6 33.02 -36.62 -61.68
CA THR A 6 31.68 -36.10 -61.96
C THR A 6 31.13 -35.43 -60.71
N ARG A 7 31.00 -34.10 -60.76
CA ARG A 7 30.42 -33.25 -59.71
C ARG A 7 28.93 -33.60 -59.53
N ASN A 8 28.54 -34.00 -58.33
CA ASN A 8 27.18 -34.42 -58.01
C ASN A 8 26.27 -33.19 -57.78
N GLU A 9 25.67 -32.67 -58.84
CA GLU A 9 24.89 -31.42 -58.84
C GLU A 9 23.66 -31.45 -57.91
N GLU A 10 23.10 -32.63 -57.67
CA GLU A 10 21.91 -32.80 -56.83
C GLU A 10 22.20 -32.58 -55.34
N SER A 11 23.36 -33.08 -54.86
CA SER A 11 23.83 -32.82 -53.49
C SER A 11 24.24 -31.35 -53.25
N VAL A 12 24.72 -30.66 -54.28
CA VAL A 12 25.06 -29.23 -54.22
C VAL A 12 23.78 -28.38 -54.21
N SER A 13 22.76 -28.76 -54.97
CA SER A 13 21.46 -28.09 -54.98
C SER A 13 20.72 -28.20 -53.64
N ALA A 14 20.73 -29.40 -53.03
CA ALA A 14 20.12 -29.62 -51.71
C ALA A 14 20.84 -28.83 -50.59
N ALA A 15 22.17 -28.72 -50.64
CA ALA A 15 22.95 -27.91 -49.70
C ALA A 15 22.73 -26.40 -49.91
N ILE A 16 22.59 -25.95 -51.15
CA ILE A 16 22.26 -24.55 -51.45
C ILE A 16 20.84 -24.20 -50.98
N ALA A 17 19.88 -25.11 -51.15
CA ALA A 17 18.50 -24.92 -50.71
C ALA A 17 18.38 -24.83 -49.18
N THR A 18 19.09 -25.67 -48.42
CA THR A 18 19.08 -25.60 -46.94
C THR A 18 19.77 -24.35 -46.42
N VAL A 19 20.89 -23.92 -47.03
CA VAL A 19 21.56 -22.66 -46.68
C VAL A 19 20.70 -21.44 -47.02
N LEU A 20 19.97 -21.46 -48.14
CA LEU A 20 19.03 -20.39 -48.49
C LEU A 20 17.83 -20.32 -47.55
N LEU A 21 17.30 -21.47 -47.11
CA LEU A 21 16.22 -21.51 -46.12
C LEU A 21 16.68 -20.98 -44.76
N PHE A 22 17.86 -21.39 -44.30
CA PHE A 22 18.44 -20.89 -43.05
C PHE A 22 18.77 -19.40 -43.14
N GLY A 23 19.33 -18.95 -44.26
CA GLY A 23 19.60 -17.54 -44.53
C GLY A 23 18.33 -16.70 -44.60
N GLY A 24 17.24 -17.23 -45.16
CA GLY A 24 15.93 -16.58 -45.19
C GLY A 24 15.34 -16.41 -43.79
N VAL A 25 15.39 -17.44 -42.95
CA VAL A 25 14.91 -17.36 -41.56
C VAL A 25 15.76 -16.39 -40.73
N VAL A 26 17.09 -16.43 -40.86
CA VAL A 26 17.99 -15.48 -40.18
C VAL A 26 17.75 -14.05 -40.64
N SER A 27 17.48 -13.82 -41.94
CA SER A 27 17.15 -12.49 -42.45
C SER A 27 15.81 -11.97 -41.94
N ILE A 28 14.80 -12.84 -41.77
CA ILE A 28 13.49 -12.45 -41.21
C ILE A 28 13.63 -12.12 -39.73
N ILE A 29 14.33 -12.95 -38.95
CA ILE A 29 14.59 -12.68 -37.52
C ILE A 29 15.42 -11.40 -37.37
N GLY A 30 16.43 -11.18 -38.23
CA GLY A 30 17.22 -9.96 -38.25
C GLY A 30 16.39 -8.71 -38.56
N LEU A 31 15.50 -8.78 -39.54
CA LEU A 31 14.57 -7.68 -39.85
C LEU A 31 13.58 -7.42 -38.70
N MET A 32 13.07 -8.48 -38.06
CA MET A 32 12.20 -8.35 -36.89
C MET A 32 12.93 -7.69 -35.71
N LEU A 33 14.16 -8.11 -35.38
CA LEU A 33 14.97 -7.50 -34.32
C LEU A 33 15.27 -6.02 -34.58
N VAL A 34 15.64 -5.66 -35.82
CA VAL A 34 15.91 -4.26 -36.20
C VAL A 34 14.64 -3.41 -36.17
N SER A 35 13.47 -3.98 -36.48
CA SER A 35 12.20 -3.26 -36.40
C SER A 35 11.67 -3.09 -34.96
N MET A 36 12.08 -3.97 -34.04
CA MET A 36 11.66 -3.93 -32.64
C MET A 36 12.58 -3.05 -31.77
N LEU A 37 13.84 -2.86 -32.16
CA LEU A 37 14.81 -2.01 -31.45
C LEU A 37 14.28 -0.58 -31.18
N PRO A 38 13.72 0.16 -32.17
CA PRO A 38 13.20 1.50 -31.93
C PRO A 38 12.05 1.52 -30.92
N ILE A 39 11.19 0.49 -30.92
CA ILE A 39 10.05 0.38 -30.00
C ILE A 39 10.57 0.12 -28.58
N ILE A 40 11.59 -0.73 -28.43
CA ILE A 40 12.22 -1.00 -27.13
C ILE A 40 12.92 0.26 -26.61
N GLU A 41 13.69 0.97 -27.45
CA GLU A 41 14.36 2.23 -27.07
C GLU A 41 13.35 3.34 -26.73
N GLU A 42 12.22 3.41 -27.43
CA GLU A 42 11.13 4.35 -27.12
C GLU A 42 10.45 4.00 -25.79
N LEU A 43 10.18 2.71 -25.53
CA LEU A 43 9.59 2.24 -24.28
C LEU A 43 10.54 2.43 -23.10
N GLU A 44 11.82 2.08 -23.25
CA GLU A 44 12.85 2.30 -22.23
C GLU A 44 13.02 3.80 -21.94
N GLY A 45 13.12 4.62 -22.98
CA GLY A 45 13.16 6.07 -22.83
C GLY A 45 11.89 6.67 -22.21
N SER A 46 10.72 6.07 -22.45
CA SER A 46 9.46 6.46 -21.77
C SER A 46 9.50 6.11 -20.29
N ILE A 47 9.95 4.89 -19.94
CA ILE A 47 10.02 4.45 -18.55
C ILE A 47 11.06 5.26 -17.77
N GLU A 48 12.21 5.60 -18.35
CA GLU A 48 13.19 6.47 -17.70
C GLU A 48 12.65 7.89 -17.45
N ARG A 49 11.87 8.44 -18.38
CA ARG A 49 11.21 9.74 -18.17
C ARG A 49 10.15 9.67 -17.08
N ASP A 50 9.36 8.60 -17.07
CA ASP A 50 8.35 8.36 -16.03
C ASP A 50 9.00 8.16 -14.66
N ASP A 51 10.17 7.52 -14.60
CA ASP A 51 10.97 7.39 -13.38
C ASP A 51 11.49 8.74 -12.87
N MET A 52 12.06 9.58 -13.75
CA MET A 52 12.46 10.94 -13.36
C MET A 52 11.26 11.76 -12.87
N ALA A 53 10.11 11.63 -13.54
CA ALA A 53 8.87 12.28 -13.13
C ALA A 53 8.38 11.75 -11.77
N SER A 54 8.49 10.44 -11.53
CA SER A 54 8.17 9.79 -10.25
C SER A 54 9.03 10.34 -9.12
N GLN A 55 10.35 10.42 -9.31
CA GLN A 55 11.27 10.98 -8.32
C GLN A 55 10.95 12.45 -8.02
N MET A 56 10.67 13.25 -9.04
CA MET A 56 10.24 14.64 -8.85
C MET A 56 8.90 14.74 -8.11
N MET A 57 7.97 13.82 -8.38
CA MET A 57 6.68 13.75 -7.68
C MET A 57 6.87 13.40 -6.19
N ILE A 58 7.73 12.42 -5.87
CA ILE A 58 8.07 12.06 -4.48
C ILE A 58 8.65 13.28 -3.75
N LEU A 59 9.61 13.99 -4.38
CA LEU A 59 10.20 15.20 -3.81
C LEU A 59 9.17 16.32 -3.62
N SER A 60 8.26 16.50 -4.58
CA SER A 60 7.18 17.48 -4.50
C SER A 60 6.25 17.19 -3.32
N GLN A 61 5.83 15.93 -3.15
CA GLN A 61 4.97 15.54 -2.04
C GLN A 61 5.70 15.68 -0.69
N GLN A 62 6.98 15.33 -0.62
CA GLN A 62 7.77 15.55 0.60
C GLN A 62 7.97 17.04 0.90
N THR A 63 8.04 17.89 -0.12
CA THR A 63 8.11 19.36 0.04
C THR A 63 6.79 19.92 0.56
N GLU A 64 5.65 19.41 0.06
CA GLU A 64 4.32 19.77 0.55
C GLU A 64 4.17 19.38 2.03
N ILE A 65 4.49 18.12 2.37
CA ILE A 65 4.48 17.64 3.77
C ILE A 65 5.41 18.48 4.65
N LEU A 66 6.63 18.78 4.18
CA LEU A 66 7.56 19.66 4.89
C LEU A 66 7.03 21.08 5.07
N SER A 67 6.31 21.61 4.07
CA SER A 67 5.69 22.92 4.16
C SER A 67 4.54 22.94 5.15
N GLU A 68 3.81 21.83 5.30
CA GLU A 68 2.72 21.68 6.27
C GLU A 68 3.26 21.46 7.70
N HIS A 69 4.28 20.62 7.85
CA HIS A 69 4.80 20.19 9.16
C HIS A 69 5.93 21.08 9.69
N GLY A 70 6.58 21.86 8.81
CA GLY A 70 7.80 22.59 9.10
C GLY A 70 9.03 21.69 9.20
N MET A 71 10.23 22.29 9.18
CA MET A 71 11.45 21.53 9.45
C MET A 71 11.60 21.24 10.95
N PRO A 72 12.18 20.09 11.35
CA PRO A 72 12.50 19.83 12.74
C PRO A 72 13.36 20.95 13.35
N GLY A 73 12.84 21.64 14.36
CA GLY A 73 13.51 22.76 15.03
C GLY A 73 13.06 24.16 14.57
N ASP A 74 12.25 24.28 13.53
CA ASP A 74 11.55 25.53 13.23
C ASP A 74 10.42 25.75 14.23
N SER A 75 10.43 26.92 14.86
CA SER A 75 9.25 27.46 15.54
C SER A 75 8.63 28.49 14.60
N THR A 76 7.47 28.19 14.04
CA THR A 76 6.74 29.13 13.18
C THR A 76 5.56 29.71 13.95
N GLU A 77 5.46 31.03 13.93
CA GLU A 77 4.22 31.76 14.20
C GLU A 77 3.49 31.80 12.84
N ILE A 78 2.35 31.10 12.73
CA ILE A 78 1.65 30.94 11.46
C ILE A 78 0.77 32.18 11.22
N ASP A 79 1.20 33.07 10.35
CA ASP A 79 0.33 34.06 9.71
C ASP A 79 -0.26 33.44 8.44
N LEU A 80 -1.51 32.96 8.53
CA LEU A 80 -2.20 32.27 7.44
C LEU A 80 -2.56 33.26 6.32
N ILE A 81 -1.88 33.16 5.18
CA ILE A 81 -2.27 33.82 3.93
C ILE A 81 -3.06 32.80 3.08
N PRO A 82 -4.38 32.97 2.87
CA PRO A 82 -5.20 31.99 2.18
C PRO A 82 -4.85 31.92 0.70
N ILE A 83 -4.55 30.70 0.22
CA ILE A 83 -4.55 30.38 -1.20
C ILE A 83 -6.00 29.99 -1.52
N ASP A 84 -6.73 30.95 -2.10
CA ASP A 84 -8.12 30.87 -2.56
C ASP A 84 -9.18 30.48 -1.52
N GLY A 85 -9.36 31.35 -0.52
CA GLY A 85 -10.53 31.37 0.36
C GLY A 85 -10.81 32.78 0.89
N THR A 86 -12.08 33.16 1.05
CA THR A 86 -12.43 34.46 1.64
C THR A 86 -12.39 34.36 3.17
N LEU A 87 -11.39 34.99 3.78
CA LEU A 87 -11.32 35.19 5.22
C LEU A 87 -12.30 36.32 5.61
N SER A 88 -13.33 36.02 6.39
CA SER A 88 -14.27 37.04 6.88
C SER A 88 -14.36 37.00 8.40
N TRP A 89 -14.14 38.15 9.04
CA TRP A 89 -14.27 38.33 10.47
C TRP A 89 -15.73 38.67 10.83
N ASP A 90 -16.43 37.78 11.53
CA ASP A 90 -17.75 38.10 12.10
C ASP A 90 -17.58 38.88 13.41
N THR A 91 -17.72 40.20 13.31
CA THR A 91 -17.61 41.14 14.44
C THR A 91 -18.66 40.93 15.53
N ILE A 92 -19.77 40.23 15.25
CA ILE A 92 -20.89 40.10 16.19
C ILE A 92 -20.73 38.86 17.07
N ARG A 93 -20.08 37.80 16.58
CA ARG A 93 -20.00 36.51 17.26
C ARG A 93 -18.60 36.06 17.65
N GLY A 94 -17.55 36.79 17.25
CA GLY A 94 -16.17 36.50 17.62
C GLY A 94 -15.71 35.16 17.06
N GLY A 95 -15.07 35.17 15.90
CA GLY A 95 -14.48 33.96 15.34
C GLY A 95 -14.04 34.11 13.89
N MET A 96 -12.97 33.40 13.56
CA MET A 96 -12.45 33.24 12.21
C MET A 96 -13.22 32.12 11.50
N TRP A 97 -13.67 32.39 10.27
CA TRP A 97 -14.30 31.39 9.41
C TRP A 97 -13.34 31.02 8.27
N TYR A 98 -13.12 29.73 8.10
CA TYR A 98 -12.41 29.18 6.94
C TYR A 98 -13.42 28.62 5.95
N SER A 99 -13.31 29.04 4.69
CA SER A 99 -14.02 28.42 3.57
C SER A 99 -13.03 27.97 2.51
N SER A 100 -12.98 26.67 2.25
CA SER A 100 -12.26 26.09 1.11
C SER A 100 -13.25 25.28 0.27
N THR A 101 -13.13 25.37 -1.05
CA THR A 101 -14.07 24.77 -2.00
C THR A 101 -13.30 23.96 -3.03
N TRP A 102 -13.52 22.64 -3.10
CA TRP A 102 -12.99 21.81 -4.20
C TRP A 102 -13.84 21.93 -5.48
N ASN A 103 -15.12 22.30 -5.36
CA ASN A 103 -16.03 22.59 -6.48
C ASN A 103 -16.55 24.02 -6.40
N SER A 104 -16.78 24.66 -7.55
CA SER A 104 -17.17 26.08 -7.68
C SER A 104 -18.44 26.50 -6.91
N ASP A 105 -19.26 25.54 -6.49
CA ASP A 105 -20.57 25.78 -5.86
C ASP A 105 -20.72 25.22 -4.42
N THR A 106 -19.67 24.62 -3.83
CA THR A 106 -19.77 24.04 -2.46
C THR A 106 -18.88 24.76 -1.46
N THR A 107 -19.46 25.31 -0.38
CA THR A 107 -18.68 26.01 0.67
C THR A 107 -18.51 25.16 1.92
N PHE A 108 -17.37 24.50 2.12
CA PHE A 108 -17.07 23.85 3.40
C PHE A 108 -16.68 24.90 4.45
N ARG A 109 -17.30 24.91 5.64
CA ARG A 109 -17.03 25.92 6.68
C ARG A 109 -16.50 25.29 7.96
N MET A 110 -15.38 25.80 8.45
CA MET A 110 -14.82 25.45 9.76
C MET A 110 -14.62 26.70 10.62
N LYS A 111 -14.94 26.59 11.91
CA LYS A 111 -14.70 27.63 12.93
C LYS A 111 -13.98 27.00 14.11
N GLY A 112 -13.05 27.75 14.70
CA GLY A 112 -12.32 27.32 15.90
C GLY A 112 -11.18 26.31 15.65
N VAL A 113 -10.81 26.08 14.39
CA VAL A 113 -9.74 25.11 14.01
C VAL A 113 -8.38 25.45 14.65
N MET A 114 -8.14 26.73 14.96
CA MET A 114 -6.89 27.18 15.55
C MET A 114 -6.85 27.12 17.08
N ASP A 115 -7.97 26.84 17.73
CA ASP A 115 -8.07 26.72 19.19
C ASP A 115 -8.48 25.29 19.54
N PHE A 116 -7.50 24.38 19.46
CA PHE A 116 -7.69 22.96 19.79
C PHE A 116 -8.07 22.74 21.27
N ASP A 117 -7.98 23.77 22.12
CA ASP A 117 -8.30 23.67 23.54
C ASP A 117 -9.81 23.83 23.83
N ASP A 118 -10.64 24.30 22.87
CA ASP A 118 -12.04 24.66 23.15
C ASP A 118 -13.09 23.92 22.28
N SER A 119 -13.33 24.35 21.03
CA SER A 119 -14.32 23.69 20.15
C SER A 119 -14.10 23.95 18.66
N ILE A 120 -14.21 22.88 17.87
CA ILE A 120 -14.19 22.96 16.40
C ILE A 120 -15.62 22.78 15.90
N GLU A 121 -16.15 23.78 15.22
CA GLU A 121 -17.46 23.73 14.55
C GLU A 121 -17.27 23.48 13.05
N ILE A 122 -17.78 22.35 12.55
CA ILE A 122 -17.72 21.99 11.13
C ILE A 122 -19.13 21.96 10.58
N LYS A 123 -19.35 22.68 9.47
CA LYS A 123 -20.66 22.74 8.81
C LYS A 123 -20.51 22.55 7.31
N HIS A 124 -21.11 21.48 6.80
CA HIS A 124 -21.40 21.36 5.37
C HIS A 124 -22.70 22.14 5.06
N PRO A 125 -22.76 22.90 3.95
CA PRO A 125 -23.85 23.84 3.69
C PRO A 125 -25.15 23.15 3.28
N GLU A 126 -25.07 21.99 2.63
CA GLU A 126 -26.22 21.31 2.01
C GLU A 126 -26.54 19.94 2.60
N SER A 127 -25.62 19.35 3.37
CA SER A 127 -25.77 17.98 3.88
C SER A 127 -25.33 17.88 5.33
N LYS A 128 -25.75 16.80 6.00
CA LYS A 128 -25.29 16.49 7.35
C LYS A 128 -23.87 15.94 7.27
N THR A 129 -22.94 16.53 8.00
CA THR A 129 -21.63 15.94 8.24
C THR A 129 -21.82 14.67 9.08
N THR A 130 -21.54 13.51 8.49
CA THR A 130 -21.70 12.20 9.16
C THR A 130 -20.45 11.78 9.92
N SER A 131 -19.28 12.20 9.45
CA SER A 131 -17.97 11.93 10.04
C SER A 131 -16.99 13.06 9.69
N VAL A 132 -16.01 13.26 10.57
CA VAL A 132 -14.85 14.13 10.36
C VAL A 132 -13.65 13.33 10.81
N CYS A 133 -12.66 13.20 9.94
CA CYS A 133 -11.39 12.56 10.25
C CYS A 133 -10.34 13.66 10.42
N PHE A 134 -9.60 13.63 11.52
CA PHE A 134 -8.41 14.44 11.70
C PHE A 134 -7.21 13.53 11.51
N ASP A 135 -6.27 13.96 10.68
CA ASP A 135 -4.96 13.34 10.60
C ASP A 135 -3.96 14.23 11.36
N ASP A 136 -3.06 13.59 12.11
CA ASP A 136 -2.07 14.22 12.99
C ASP A 136 -2.53 15.43 13.85
N LEU A 137 -2.95 15.16 15.09
CA LEU A 137 -3.34 16.20 16.07
C LEU A 137 -2.18 16.71 16.94
N ARG A 138 -0.92 16.50 16.53
CA ARG A 138 0.23 16.95 17.34
C ARG A 138 0.31 18.48 17.35
N LEU A 139 0.41 19.05 18.56
CA LEU A 139 0.61 20.49 18.79
C LEU A 139 2.08 20.89 18.53
N GLY A 140 2.54 20.70 17.30
CA GLY A 140 3.85 21.09 16.81
C GLY A 140 4.90 19.97 16.76
N PRO A 141 6.05 20.23 16.10
CA PRO A 141 7.06 19.22 15.75
C PRO A 141 7.84 18.66 16.93
N THR A 142 7.71 19.26 18.12
CA THR A 142 8.39 18.81 19.35
C THR A 142 7.64 17.72 20.10
N LYS A 143 6.41 17.40 19.69
CA LYS A 143 5.60 16.36 20.34
C LYS A 143 6.00 14.97 19.81
N PRO A 144 6.23 14.00 20.70
CA PRO A 144 6.66 12.66 20.29
C PRO A 144 5.53 11.93 19.55
N PHE A 145 5.92 11.09 18.60
CA PHE A 145 5.06 10.07 18.02
C PHE A 145 4.84 8.96 19.04
N ILE A 146 3.59 8.52 19.20
CA ILE A 146 3.21 7.51 20.17
C ILE A 146 2.63 6.31 19.44
N TYR A 147 3.28 5.15 19.57
CA TYR A 147 2.82 3.87 19.04
C TYR A 147 2.36 2.99 20.20
N SER A 148 1.12 2.52 20.14
CA SER A 148 0.57 1.58 21.11
C SER A 148 0.56 0.19 20.50
N ILE A 149 1.26 -0.75 21.13
CA ILE A 149 1.40 -2.11 20.62
C ILE A 149 0.43 -3.03 21.36
N PRO A 150 -0.36 -3.84 20.64
CA PRO A 150 -1.22 -4.84 21.26
C PRO A 150 -0.44 -5.91 22.05
N ASP A 151 -1.04 -6.42 23.10
CA ASP A 151 -0.45 -7.39 24.04
C ASP A 151 -0.21 -8.80 23.46
N TYR A 152 -0.84 -9.12 22.32
CA TYR A 152 -0.68 -10.38 21.61
C TYR A 152 0.50 -10.39 20.63
N ILE A 153 1.10 -9.25 20.32
CA ILE A 153 2.28 -9.19 19.45
C ILE A 153 3.48 -9.82 20.17
N GLU A 154 4.33 -10.54 19.44
CA GLU A 154 5.51 -11.22 19.99
C GLU A 154 6.82 -10.52 19.60
N GLU A 155 6.87 -9.95 18.40
CA GLU A 155 8.06 -9.31 17.87
C GLU A 155 7.71 -8.02 17.11
N ILE A 156 8.63 -7.06 17.17
CA ILE A 156 8.48 -5.76 16.55
C ILE A 156 9.79 -5.37 15.89
N MET A 157 9.70 -5.01 14.62
CA MET A 157 10.77 -4.48 13.81
C MET A 157 10.51 -2.99 13.57
N ILE A 158 11.49 -2.15 13.87
CA ILE A 158 11.34 -0.70 13.86
C ILE A 158 12.47 -0.06 13.06
N SER A 159 12.11 0.87 12.17
CA SER A 159 13.06 1.77 11.54
C SER A 159 12.51 3.19 11.47
N PRO A 160 13.34 4.24 11.61
CA PRO A 160 12.92 5.60 11.34
C PRO A 160 12.43 5.77 9.89
N ASN A 161 11.29 6.44 9.71
CA ASN A 161 10.81 6.77 8.37
C ASN A 161 11.84 7.68 7.68
N GLN A 162 12.11 7.42 6.40
CA GLN A 162 13.09 8.18 5.62
C GLN A 162 12.38 9.27 4.82
N GLY A 163 12.69 10.53 5.10
CA GLY A 163 12.17 11.67 4.34
C GLY A 163 13.20 12.79 4.17
N ILE A 164 12.85 13.85 3.42
CA ILE A 164 13.68 15.06 3.29
C ILE A 164 13.89 15.72 4.67
N ALA A 165 12.92 15.56 5.57
CA ALA A 165 12.96 16.02 6.95
C ALA A 165 13.79 15.12 7.89
N SER A 166 14.47 14.10 7.38
CA SER A 166 15.18 13.13 8.21
C SER A 166 16.21 13.81 9.12
N PRO A 167 16.21 13.51 10.43
CA PRO A 167 17.11 14.16 11.37
C PRO A 167 18.57 13.85 11.05
N LEU A 168 19.44 14.85 11.16
CA LEU A 168 20.89 14.65 11.04
C LEU A 168 21.50 13.85 12.21
N GLY A 169 20.72 13.59 13.27
CA GLY A 169 21.14 12.87 14.48
C GLY A 169 20.31 11.61 14.74
N PRO A 170 20.71 10.79 15.74
CA PRO A 170 19.98 9.58 16.08
C PRO A 170 18.55 9.89 16.54
N VAL A 171 17.62 9.03 16.13
CA VAL A 171 16.23 9.06 16.59
C VAL A 171 16.16 8.38 17.95
N GLU A 172 15.65 9.11 18.93
CA GLU A 172 15.48 8.58 20.29
C GLU A 172 14.15 7.82 20.39
N LEU A 173 14.24 6.54 20.70
CA LEU A 173 13.10 5.70 21.08
C LEU A 173 13.06 5.53 22.59
N LYS A 174 11.89 5.73 23.18
CA LYS A 174 11.61 5.39 24.58
C LYS A 174 10.57 4.29 24.61
N VAL A 175 10.94 3.15 25.17
CA VAL A 175 10.07 1.99 25.31
C VAL A 175 9.49 1.98 26.72
N TYR A 176 8.18 1.89 26.81
CA TYR A 176 7.45 1.74 28.06
C TYR A 176 6.70 0.40 28.05
N SER A 177 6.68 -0.26 29.20
CA SER A 177 5.86 -1.45 29.47
C SER A 177 4.95 -1.14 30.65
N ASP A 178 3.63 -1.33 30.47
CA ASP A 178 2.60 -1.00 31.46
C ASP A 178 2.78 0.41 32.07
N ASN A 179 3.12 1.36 31.18
CA ASN A 179 3.37 2.77 31.51
C ASN A 179 4.58 3.01 32.43
N GLN A 180 5.47 2.02 32.60
CA GLN A 180 6.78 2.16 33.22
C GLN A 180 7.87 2.26 32.15
N PHE A 181 8.82 3.15 32.35
CA PHE A 181 9.96 3.30 31.45
C PHE A 181 10.86 2.06 31.53
N VAL A 182 11.11 1.42 30.39
CA VAL A 182 11.96 0.23 30.28
C VAL A 182 13.35 0.62 29.81
N GLU A 183 13.43 1.22 28.63
CA GLU A 183 14.70 1.48 27.95
C GLU A 183 14.61 2.69 27.01
N LYS A 184 15.77 3.32 26.77
CA LYS A 184 15.98 4.29 25.70
C LYS A 184 16.94 3.70 24.68
N ILE A 185 16.55 3.74 23.40
CA ILE A 185 17.32 3.22 22.28
C ILE A 185 17.54 4.35 21.29
N ASP A 186 18.80 4.57 20.89
CA ASP A 186 19.15 5.57 19.89
C ASP A 186 19.38 4.86 18.54
N ILE A 187 18.57 5.19 17.53
CA ILE A 187 18.58 4.54 16.22
C ILE A 187 19.05 5.51 15.14
N ASN A 188 19.98 5.07 14.30
CA ASN A 188 20.40 5.85 13.13
C ASN A 188 19.45 5.62 11.95
N ILE A 189 19.33 6.61 11.08
CA ILE A 189 18.61 6.46 9.81
C ILE A 189 19.25 5.33 8.99
N GLY A 190 18.44 4.48 8.37
CA GLY A 190 18.90 3.33 7.59
C GLY A 190 19.16 2.07 8.42
N SER A 191 19.06 2.16 9.76
CA SER A 191 19.16 0.99 10.63
C SER A 191 17.78 0.51 11.11
N THR A 192 17.74 -0.73 11.58
CA THR A 192 16.54 -1.36 12.14
C THR A 192 16.84 -1.93 13.52
N VAL A 193 15.84 -1.95 14.39
CA VAL A 193 15.91 -2.55 15.71
C VAL A 193 14.78 -3.57 15.87
N LYS A 194 15.14 -4.74 16.39
CA LYS A 194 14.20 -5.79 16.79
C LYS A 194 13.93 -5.70 18.29
N LEU A 195 12.65 -5.65 18.65
CA LEU A 195 12.19 -5.74 20.04
C LEU A 195 11.31 -6.98 20.19
N SER A 196 11.62 -7.82 21.18
CA SER A 196 10.75 -8.93 21.56
C SER A 196 9.82 -8.47 22.69
N THR A 197 8.52 -8.65 22.50
CA THR A 197 7.51 -8.37 23.51
C THR A 197 7.25 -9.63 24.32
N THR A 198 7.40 -9.54 25.64
CA THR A 198 7.01 -10.65 26.51
C THR A 198 5.49 -10.63 26.67
N GLY A 199 4.82 -11.74 26.34
CA GLY A 199 3.37 -11.81 26.33
C GLY A 199 2.72 -11.36 27.65
N LEU A 200 1.61 -10.61 27.52
CA LEU A 200 0.73 -10.03 28.57
C LEU A 200 1.05 -8.61 29.06
N GLN A 201 1.98 -7.87 28.44
CA GLN A 201 2.24 -6.47 28.79
C GLN A 201 1.85 -5.52 27.66
N SER A 202 1.30 -4.36 28.04
CA SER A 202 1.00 -3.29 27.09
C SER A 202 2.28 -2.50 26.81
N TYR A 203 2.75 -2.51 25.56
CA TYR A 203 3.93 -1.76 25.16
C TYR A 203 3.54 -0.44 24.50
N LYS A 204 4.24 0.63 24.89
CA LYS A 204 4.11 1.95 24.29
C LYS A 204 5.49 2.42 23.85
N ILE A 205 5.61 2.84 22.60
CA ILE A 205 6.83 3.41 22.05
C ILE A 205 6.61 4.89 21.82
N GLU A 206 7.48 5.71 22.41
CA GLU A 206 7.56 7.13 22.11
C GLU A 206 8.79 7.40 21.26
N SER A 207 8.62 8.12 20.16
CA SER A 207 9.69 8.48 19.24
C SER A 207 9.71 9.97 18.96
N SER A 208 10.90 10.53 18.76
CA SER A 208 11.03 11.90 18.27
C SER A 208 10.61 12.06 16.80
N HIS A 209 10.66 10.97 16.01
CA HIS A 209 10.36 10.97 14.58
C HIS A 209 9.37 9.88 14.21
N GLU A 210 8.78 10.00 13.02
CA GLU A 210 7.90 8.98 12.48
C GLU A 210 8.68 7.68 12.26
N LEU A 211 8.05 6.54 12.52
CA LEU A 211 8.65 5.22 12.47
C LEU A 211 7.83 4.32 11.55
N ASN A 212 8.53 3.51 10.78
CA ASN A 212 7.97 2.33 10.14
C ASN A 212 8.07 1.17 11.14
N VAL A 213 6.90 0.67 11.56
CA VAL A 213 6.79 -0.40 12.56
C VAL A 213 6.14 -1.61 11.91
N LEU A 214 6.86 -2.74 11.91
CA LEU A 214 6.36 -4.03 11.51
C LEU A 214 6.21 -4.91 12.76
N ALA A 215 4.96 -5.22 13.12
CA ALA A 215 4.64 -6.11 14.23
C ALA A 215 4.31 -7.52 13.71
N SER A 216 4.88 -8.54 14.34
CA SER A 216 4.67 -9.94 13.98
C SER A 216 4.16 -10.76 15.16
N PHE A 217 3.38 -11.79 14.81
CA PHE A 217 2.82 -12.78 15.73
C PHE A 217 3.01 -14.16 15.11
N GLY A 218 3.68 -15.07 15.83
CA GLY A 218 4.01 -16.39 15.33
C GLY A 218 5.11 -16.42 14.27
N ASN A 219 5.20 -17.54 13.55
CA ASN A 219 6.36 -17.89 12.72
C ASN A 219 6.27 -17.43 11.25
N GLY A 220 5.29 -16.61 10.88
CA GLY A 220 5.10 -16.17 9.49
C GLY A 220 3.72 -15.58 9.24
N GLY A 221 3.60 -14.81 8.16
CA GLY A 221 2.37 -14.13 7.81
C GLY A 221 2.47 -13.31 6.54
N SER A 222 1.39 -12.61 6.23
CA SER A 222 1.32 -11.70 5.09
C SER A 222 0.75 -10.36 5.54
N THR A 223 1.29 -9.27 5.02
CA THR A 223 0.74 -7.94 5.28
C THR A 223 0.84 -7.07 4.04
N MET A 224 -0.11 -6.13 3.90
CA MET A 224 0.02 -5.02 2.97
C MET A 224 0.87 -3.95 3.63
N PHE A 225 2.08 -3.72 3.13
CA PHE A 225 2.97 -2.71 3.70
C PHE A 225 2.63 -1.34 3.11
N MET A 226 2.31 -0.39 3.98
CA MET A 226 1.98 0.96 3.56
C MET A 226 3.22 1.66 2.98
N PRO A 227 3.07 2.44 1.90
CA PRO A 227 4.14 3.30 1.38
C PRO A 227 4.58 4.34 2.41
N ASP A 228 5.83 4.78 2.30
CA ASP A 228 6.38 5.86 3.15
C ASP A 228 5.65 7.19 2.93
N ASN A 229 5.07 7.36 1.73
CA ASN A 229 4.22 8.49 1.39
C ASN A 229 3.01 8.01 0.56
N PRO A 230 1.92 7.59 1.23
CA PRO A 230 0.73 7.12 0.55
C PRO A 230 -0.06 8.29 -0.03
N SER A 231 -0.64 8.09 -1.21
CA SER A 231 -1.62 8.99 -1.80
C SER A 231 -2.87 9.08 -0.91
N GLN A 232 -3.36 10.30 -0.69
CA GLN A 232 -4.52 10.57 0.16
C GLN A 232 -5.83 9.97 -0.37
N SER A 233 -5.90 9.65 -1.67
CA SER A 233 -7.13 9.16 -2.31
C SER A 233 -7.25 7.64 -2.34
N ASP A 234 -6.15 6.91 -2.55
CA ASP A 234 -6.15 5.47 -2.83
C ASP A 234 -5.13 4.66 -2.02
N PHE A 235 -4.37 5.32 -1.15
CA PHE A 235 -3.26 4.78 -0.36
C PHE A 235 -2.19 4.04 -1.17
N THR A 236 -2.14 4.26 -2.48
CA THR A 236 -1.02 3.78 -3.30
C THR A 236 0.19 4.67 -3.07
N GLY A 237 1.39 4.16 -3.32
CA GLY A 237 2.58 4.97 -3.19
C GLY A 237 3.69 4.51 -4.10
N ARG A 238 4.85 5.13 -3.92
CA ARG A 238 6.00 4.96 -4.81
C ARG A 238 7.26 4.50 -4.10
N SER A 239 7.34 4.64 -2.77
CA SER A 239 8.49 4.27 -1.97
C SER A 239 8.08 3.51 -0.71
N TRP A 240 8.90 2.55 -0.30
CA TRP A 240 8.73 1.78 0.93
C TRP A 240 10.08 1.59 1.61
N SER A 241 10.12 1.82 2.92
CA SER A 241 11.26 1.54 3.78
C SER A 241 10.86 0.47 4.79
N ILE A 242 11.19 -0.78 4.50
CA ILE A 242 10.65 -1.95 5.19
C ILE A 242 11.70 -2.52 6.15
N PRO A 243 11.48 -2.46 7.48
CA PRO A 243 12.35 -3.13 8.43
C PRO A 243 12.08 -4.62 8.37
N MET A 244 13.01 -5.38 7.80
CA MET A 244 12.90 -6.82 7.64
C MET A 244 13.76 -7.56 8.65
N ASP A 245 13.22 -8.66 9.18
CA ASP A 245 13.96 -9.58 10.04
C ASP A 245 14.79 -10.58 9.20
N GLU A 246 15.66 -11.32 9.87
CA GLU A 246 16.39 -12.43 9.26
C GLU A 246 15.46 -13.51 8.69
N GLY A 247 15.92 -14.22 7.67
CA GLY A 247 15.17 -15.27 7.01
C GLY A 247 14.66 -14.91 5.61
N SER A 248 13.70 -15.69 5.13
CA SER A 248 13.16 -15.58 3.77
C SER A 248 11.89 -14.74 3.76
N ASN A 249 11.94 -13.63 3.05
CA ASN A 249 10.84 -12.70 2.88
C ASN A 249 10.53 -12.55 1.40
N THR A 250 9.27 -12.74 1.01
CA THR A 250 8.83 -12.53 -0.38
C THR A 250 8.08 -11.22 -0.49
N LEU A 251 8.52 -10.36 -1.41
CA LEU A 251 7.88 -9.11 -1.75
C LEU A 251 7.08 -9.28 -3.02
N HIS A 252 5.87 -8.75 -3.03
CA HIS A 252 4.99 -8.72 -4.19
C HIS A 252 4.45 -7.31 -4.42
N ILE A 253 4.89 -6.68 -5.51
CA ILE A 253 4.46 -5.33 -5.90
C ILE A 253 3.38 -5.45 -6.97
N MET A 254 2.31 -4.70 -6.79
CA MET A 254 1.15 -4.66 -7.67
C MET A 254 0.93 -3.24 -8.18
N SER A 255 0.86 -3.05 -9.49
CA SER A 255 0.52 -1.78 -10.11
C SER A 255 -0.48 -1.99 -11.26
N LYS A 256 -1.16 -0.92 -11.69
CA LYS A 256 -1.97 -0.95 -12.92
C LYS A 256 -1.16 -0.64 -14.17
N ALA A 257 -0.03 0.06 -14.02
CA ALA A 257 0.80 0.53 -15.12
C ALA A 257 2.15 -0.20 -15.15
N SER A 258 2.84 -0.08 -16.29
CA SER A 258 4.24 -0.48 -16.40
C SER A 258 5.09 0.23 -15.36
N ASN A 259 6.08 -0.48 -14.81
CA ASN A 259 6.81 -0.01 -13.65
C ASN A 259 8.29 -0.40 -13.72
N LYS A 260 9.17 0.57 -13.49
CA LYS A 260 10.54 0.39 -13.03
C LYS A 260 10.56 0.30 -11.52
N ILE A 261 11.17 -0.76 -11.00
CA ILE A 261 11.29 -1.06 -9.57
C ILE A 261 12.78 -1.03 -9.24
N GLU A 262 13.17 -0.19 -8.30
CA GLU A 262 14.53 -0.19 -7.75
C GLU A 262 14.47 -0.73 -6.32
N LEU A 263 15.27 -1.75 -6.07
CA LEU A 263 15.39 -2.41 -4.77
C LEU A 263 16.79 -2.11 -4.24
N MET A 264 16.87 -1.61 -3.02
CA MET A 264 18.12 -1.33 -2.34
C MET A 264 18.23 -2.21 -1.11
N ILE A 265 19.21 -3.11 -1.13
CA ILE A 265 19.56 -3.98 -0.01
C ILE A 265 21.03 -3.77 0.28
N ASN A 266 21.38 -3.40 1.52
CA ASN A 266 22.77 -3.19 1.94
C ASN A 266 23.55 -2.27 0.97
N GLU A 267 22.94 -1.14 0.60
CA GLU A 267 23.49 -0.14 -0.33
C GLU A 267 23.79 -0.66 -1.75
N GLN A 268 23.29 -1.85 -2.11
CA GLN A 268 23.39 -2.39 -3.47
C GLN A 268 22.04 -2.20 -4.19
N PRO A 269 21.97 -1.30 -5.19
CA PRO A 269 20.75 -1.12 -5.97
C PRO A 269 20.62 -2.21 -7.05
N THR A 270 19.43 -2.80 -7.14
CA THR A 270 19.02 -3.66 -8.26
C THR A 270 17.78 -3.08 -8.93
N THR A 271 17.80 -2.98 -10.25
CA THR A 271 16.70 -2.41 -11.04
C THR A 271 15.98 -3.50 -11.82
N HIS A 272 14.66 -3.46 -11.79
CA HIS A 272 13.78 -4.34 -12.54
C HIS A 272 12.78 -3.53 -13.36
N LEU A 273 12.58 -3.92 -14.61
CA LEU A 273 11.57 -3.33 -15.49
C LEU A 273 10.44 -4.35 -15.68
N VAL A 274 9.21 -3.94 -15.43
CA VAL A 274 8.03 -4.77 -15.62
C VAL A 274 7.01 -4.02 -16.45
N THR A 275 6.65 -4.60 -17.58
CA THR A 275 5.75 -3.98 -18.56
C THR A 275 4.34 -4.57 -18.46
N SER A 276 3.34 -3.72 -18.69
CA SER A 276 1.94 -4.12 -18.80
C SER A 276 1.67 -4.79 -20.14
N GLY A 277 0.83 -5.82 -20.12
CA GLY A 277 0.27 -6.39 -21.35
C GLY A 277 -0.78 -5.48 -21.99
N GLU A 278 -1.38 -5.93 -23.09
CA GLU A 278 -2.44 -5.19 -23.80
C GLU A 278 -3.79 -5.17 -23.05
N ASP A 279 -3.98 -6.04 -22.06
CA ASP A 279 -5.28 -6.22 -21.39
C ASP A 279 -5.43 -5.27 -20.19
N GLN A 280 -6.40 -4.37 -20.27
CA GLN A 280 -6.69 -3.38 -19.23
C GLN A 280 -7.24 -4.00 -17.94
N ARG A 281 -7.70 -5.26 -17.94
CA ARG A 281 -8.18 -5.98 -16.75
C ARG A 281 -7.08 -6.75 -16.03
N ILE A 282 -5.83 -6.62 -16.49
CA ILE A 282 -4.65 -7.19 -15.84
C ILE A 282 -3.62 -6.08 -15.62
N GLY A 283 -3.35 -5.79 -14.35
CA GLY A 283 -2.24 -4.96 -13.94
C GLY A 283 -0.90 -5.70 -13.97
N VAL A 284 0.14 -4.98 -13.61
CA VAL A 284 1.52 -5.46 -13.54
C VAL A 284 1.80 -6.00 -12.13
N SER A 285 2.55 -7.11 -12.06
CA SER A 285 3.03 -7.67 -10.81
C SER A 285 4.51 -7.96 -10.87
N TRP A 286 5.22 -7.75 -9.76
CA TRP A 286 6.60 -8.17 -9.57
C TRP A 286 6.72 -8.92 -8.27
N THR A 287 7.39 -10.08 -8.29
CA THR A 287 7.63 -10.90 -7.10
C THR A 287 9.12 -11.14 -6.96
N HIS A 288 9.66 -10.90 -5.77
CA HIS A 288 11.06 -11.17 -5.46
C HIS A 288 11.21 -11.70 -4.04
N THR A 289 11.97 -12.78 -3.89
CA THR A 289 12.27 -13.38 -2.58
C THR A 289 13.66 -12.96 -2.14
N ILE A 290 13.74 -12.34 -0.97
CA ILE A 290 14.96 -11.89 -0.32
C ILE A 290 15.27 -12.86 0.82
N ASN A 291 16.53 -13.27 0.92
CA ASN A 291 17.03 -14.01 2.07
C ASN A 291 18.03 -13.14 2.82
N LEU A 292 17.74 -12.84 4.08
CA LEU A 292 18.57 -12.00 4.94
C LEU A 292 19.23 -12.86 6.03
N ASP A 293 20.53 -12.68 6.23
CA ASP A 293 21.29 -13.34 7.30
C ASP A 293 21.21 -12.58 8.64
N SER A 294 20.69 -11.35 8.63
CA SER A 294 20.52 -10.50 9.80
C SER A 294 19.44 -9.45 9.53
N PRO A 295 18.81 -8.87 10.57
CA PRO A 295 17.78 -7.84 10.39
C PRO A 295 18.33 -6.60 9.69
N GLN A 296 17.66 -6.14 8.63
CA GLN A 296 18.10 -5.01 7.81
C GLN A 296 16.93 -4.19 7.28
N LEU A 297 17.20 -2.92 6.93
CA LEU A 297 16.24 -2.08 6.22
C LEU A 297 16.33 -2.36 4.71
N VAL A 298 15.19 -2.64 4.09
CA VAL A 298 15.07 -2.79 2.65
C VAL A 298 14.29 -1.61 2.10
N SER A 299 14.88 -0.88 1.16
CA SER A 299 14.24 0.27 0.52
C SER A 299 13.83 -0.09 -0.91
N ILE A 300 12.61 0.28 -1.29
CA ILE A 300 12.03 0.01 -2.60
C ILE A 300 11.49 1.31 -3.16
N SER A 301 11.80 1.61 -4.42
CA SER A 301 11.21 2.71 -5.16
C SER A 301 10.57 2.20 -6.45
N THR A 302 9.52 2.89 -6.89
CA THR A 302 8.77 2.55 -8.10
C THR A 302 8.43 3.78 -8.93
N SER A 303 8.46 3.62 -10.24
CA SER A 303 8.09 4.66 -11.22
C SER A 303 6.58 4.85 -11.41
N ALA A 304 5.75 3.91 -10.94
CA ALA A 304 4.28 3.98 -11.01
C ALA A 304 3.65 3.72 -9.63
N PRO A 305 2.48 4.32 -9.32
CA PRO A 305 1.79 4.07 -8.06
C PRO A 305 1.49 2.58 -7.89
N SER A 306 1.92 2.03 -6.77
CA SER A 306 1.85 0.60 -6.53
C SER A 306 1.44 0.29 -5.09
N ARG A 307 1.16 -0.98 -4.84
CA ARG A 307 0.96 -1.56 -3.51
C ARG A 307 1.95 -2.68 -3.29
N LEU A 308 2.38 -2.87 -2.06
CA LEU A 308 3.36 -3.90 -1.70
C LEU A 308 2.76 -4.87 -0.69
N ILE A 309 2.76 -6.15 -1.05
CA ILE A 309 2.50 -7.25 -0.14
C ILE A 309 3.84 -7.83 0.30
N MET A 310 4.02 -7.99 1.61
CA MET A 310 5.15 -8.70 2.20
C MET A 310 4.66 -10.02 2.77
N LEU A 311 5.40 -11.09 2.47
CA LEU A 311 5.22 -12.43 3.02
C LEU A 311 6.45 -12.78 3.85
N SER A 312 6.27 -12.98 5.14
CA SER A 312 7.29 -13.52 6.04
C SER A 312 7.06 -15.03 6.17
N ALA A 313 8.08 -15.82 5.81
CA ALA A 313 8.08 -17.29 5.67
C ALA A 313 7.51 -17.86 4.36
N ASN A 314 8.07 -19.01 3.95
CA ASN A 314 7.80 -19.70 2.68
C ASN A 314 6.80 -20.87 2.81
N ASP A 315 6.14 -21.04 3.96
CA ASP A 315 5.15 -22.10 4.10
C ASP A 315 3.81 -21.66 3.48
N ASN A 316 3.31 -22.40 2.49
CA ASN A 316 2.03 -22.15 1.77
C ASN A 316 0.77 -22.39 2.64
N LEU A 317 0.88 -22.18 3.95
CA LEU A 317 -0.18 -22.39 4.95
C LEU A 317 -0.34 -21.18 5.88
N THR A 318 0.53 -20.18 5.76
CA THR A 318 0.54 -18.98 6.60
C THR A 318 0.53 -17.74 5.73
N GLY A 319 -0.32 -16.78 6.11
CA GLY A 319 -0.54 -15.54 5.39
C GLY A 319 -1.99 -15.40 4.96
N SER A 320 -2.67 -14.46 5.56
CA SER A 320 -3.92 -13.88 5.05
C SER A 320 -3.80 -12.36 5.12
N LEU A 321 -4.40 -11.65 4.18
CA LEU A 321 -4.45 -10.19 4.22
C LEU A 321 -5.78 -9.66 3.71
N THR A 322 -6.25 -8.57 4.33
CA THR A 322 -7.36 -7.77 3.81
C THR A 322 -6.88 -6.93 2.63
N LEU A 323 -7.53 -7.06 1.48
CA LEU A 323 -7.22 -6.26 0.30
C LEU A 323 -7.89 -4.89 0.39
N GLN A 324 -7.19 -3.88 -0.11
CA GLN A 324 -7.75 -2.56 -0.30
C GLN A 324 -8.35 -2.44 -1.71
N SER A 325 -9.51 -1.80 -1.81
CA SER A 325 -10.11 -1.38 -3.08
C SER A 325 -9.26 -0.32 -3.76
N THR A 326 -9.54 0.01 -5.00
CA THR A 326 -8.85 1.10 -5.72
C THR A 326 -9.13 2.48 -5.15
N SER A 327 -10.16 2.65 -4.31
CA SER A 327 -10.40 3.85 -3.50
C SER A 327 -9.68 3.84 -2.15
N GLY A 328 -8.82 2.85 -1.89
CA GLY A 328 -8.09 2.74 -0.62
C GLY A 328 -8.90 2.17 0.56
N ALA A 329 -10.23 2.23 0.49
CA ALA A 329 -11.14 1.55 1.43
C ALA A 329 -10.99 0.03 1.38
N PHE A 330 -11.29 -0.66 2.47
CA PHE A 330 -11.29 -2.14 2.55
C PHE A 330 -12.60 -2.75 2.04
N ILE A 331 -13.66 -1.96 1.96
CA ILE A 331 -14.90 -2.29 1.24
C ILE A 331 -14.98 -1.40 0.00
N GLY A 332 -15.20 -1.98 -1.16
CA GLY A 332 -15.27 -1.24 -2.41
C GLY A 332 -15.71 -2.10 -3.59
N SER A 333 -15.80 -1.51 -4.78
CA SER A 333 -16.29 -2.20 -5.99
C SER A 333 -15.17 -2.75 -6.87
N GLU A 334 -13.96 -2.21 -6.80
CA GLU A 334 -12.84 -2.60 -7.67
C GLU A 334 -11.59 -2.86 -6.83
N PHE A 335 -10.90 -3.98 -7.09
CA PHE A 335 -9.66 -4.33 -6.39
C PHE A 335 -8.59 -4.79 -7.37
N ASN A 336 -7.36 -4.34 -7.12
CA ASN A 336 -6.17 -4.89 -7.75
C ASN A 336 -5.68 -6.06 -6.88
N THR A 337 -5.85 -7.29 -7.34
CA THR A 337 -5.64 -8.50 -6.52
C THR A 337 -4.33 -9.20 -6.83
N PRO A 338 -3.64 -9.81 -5.86
CA PRO A 338 -2.31 -10.36 -6.07
C PRO A 338 -2.27 -11.43 -7.16
N GLY A 339 -1.19 -11.41 -7.94
CA GLY A 339 -0.83 -12.46 -8.90
C GLY A 339 -0.19 -13.69 -8.24
N LEU A 340 -0.42 -13.88 -6.94
CA LEU A 340 0.15 -14.97 -6.13
C LEU A 340 -0.85 -16.11 -5.98
N SER A 341 -0.36 -17.34 -6.07
CA SER A 341 -1.16 -18.53 -5.81
C SER A 341 -1.79 -18.51 -4.42
N GLY A 342 -3.04 -18.89 -4.33
CA GLY A 342 -3.77 -18.98 -3.08
C GLY A 342 -5.28 -19.07 -3.30
N SER A 343 -6.02 -18.45 -2.38
CA SER A 343 -7.46 -18.32 -2.50
C SER A 343 -7.91 -16.89 -2.22
N LEU A 344 -8.99 -16.48 -2.88
CA LEU A 344 -9.61 -15.18 -2.70
C LEU A 344 -10.96 -15.39 -2.02
N GLU A 345 -11.11 -14.79 -0.85
CA GLU A 345 -12.35 -14.74 -0.09
C GLU A 345 -13.04 -13.41 -0.35
N LEU A 346 -14.29 -13.48 -0.82
CA LEU A 346 -15.11 -12.33 -1.16
C LEU A 346 -16.33 -12.31 -0.25
N PHE A 347 -16.50 -11.22 0.48
CA PHE A 347 -17.61 -11.02 1.40
C PHE A 347 -18.53 -9.90 0.92
N ASN A 348 -19.83 -10.18 0.83
CA ASN A 348 -20.85 -9.20 0.47
C ASN A 348 -21.57 -8.67 1.72
N PRO A 349 -21.27 -7.44 2.19
CA PRO A 349 -21.93 -6.84 3.35
C PRO A 349 -23.35 -6.33 3.05
N ASN A 350 -23.78 -6.33 1.78
CA ASN A 350 -25.05 -5.75 1.36
C ASN A 350 -26.24 -6.66 1.61
N ASP A 351 -27.43 -6.05 1.60
CA ASP A 351 -28.71 -6.75 1.78
C ASP A 351 -29.24 -7.39 0.48
N GLU A 352 -28.56 -7.17 -0.64
CA GLU A 352 -28.88 -7.80 -1.92
C GLU A 352 -27.64 -8.48 -2.53
N LEU A 353 -27.88 -9.32 -3.54
CA LEU A 353 -26.84 -10.04 -4.28
C LEU A 353 -25.85 -9.08 -4.95
N ALA A 354 -24.57 -9.42 -4.89
CA ALA A 354 -23.48 -8.73 -5.59
C ALA A 354 -22.89 -9.69 -6.64
N THR A 355 -22.57 -9.17 -7.82
CA THR A 355 -21.89 -9.90 -8.89
C THR A 355 -20.48 -9.37 -9.00
N VAL A 356 -19.50 -10.28 -8.93
CA VAL A 356 -18.08 -9.99 -9.07
C VAL A 356 -17.59 -10.61 -10.36
N THR A 357 -16.81 -9.87 -11.14
CA THR A 357 -16.28 -10.30 -12.43
C THR A 357 -14.79 -10.02 -12.51
N TRP A 358 -14.08 -10.84 -13.28
CA TRP A 358 -12.67 -10.65 -13.61
C TRP A 358 -12.42 -11.16 -15.03
N LYS A 359 -11.17 -11.07 -15.50
CA LYS A 359 -10.83 -11.60 -16.82
C LYS A 359 -11.10 -13.11 -16.88
N GLY A 360 -12.03 -13.50 -17.75
CA GLY A 360 -12.34 -14.92 -18.01
C GLY A 360 -13.28 -15.57 -16.99
N GLY A 361 -13.91 -14.83 -16.08
CA GLY A 361 -14.85 -15.39 -15.11
C GLY A 361 -15.66 -14.38 -14.31
N GLY A 362 -16.57 -14.90 -13.49
CA GLY A 362 -17.36 -14.12 -12.55
C GLY A 362 -18.22 -15.01 -11.66
N ILE A 363 -18.64 -14.48 -10.51
CA ILE A 363 -19.44 -15.17 -9.52
C ILE A 363 -20.43 -14.20 -8.87
N SER A 364 -21.59 -14.72 -8.46
CA SER A 364 -22.56 -13.97 -7.67
C SER A 364 -22.52 -14.41 -6.21
N ILE A 365 -22.51 -13.44 -5.31
CA ILE A 365 -22.43 -13.61 -3.86
C ILE A 365 -23.77 -13.16 -3.27
N LEU A 366 -24.40 -14.04 -2.50
CA LEU A 366 -25.67 -13.72 -1.82
C LEU A 366 -25.46 -12.62 -0.77
N SER A 367 -26.55 -12.01 -0.32
CA SER A 367 -26.52 -11.05 0.78
C SER A 367 -25.90 -11.65 2.05
N ASP A 368 -25.08 -10.86 2.76
CA ASP A 368 -24.42 -11.20 4.03
C ASP A 368 -23.74 -12.58 3.99
N SER A 369 -23.12 -12.89 2.86
CA SER A 369 -22.49 -14.18 2.61
C SER A 369 -21.08 -14.01 2.05
N THR A 370 -20.29 -15.06 2.23
CA THR A 370 -18.91 -15.16 1.78
C THR A 370 -18.77 -16.26 0.76
N VAL A 371 -17.94 -16.04 -0.26
CA VAL A 371 -17.56 -17.05 -1.24
C VAL A 371 -16.03 -17.08 -1.35
N VAL A 372 -15.47 -18.29 -1.41
CA VAL A 372 -14.03 -18.50 -1.60
C VAL A 372 -13.79 -19.12 -2.98
N ILE A 373 -12.83 -18.58 -3.71
CA ILE A 373 -12.44 -19.06 -5.03
C ILE A 373 -10.92 -19.30 -5.09
N PRO A 374 -10.45 -20.33 -5.80
CA PRO A 374 -9.02 -20.48 -6.12
C PRO A 374 -8.51 -19.28 -6.91
N TRP A 375 -7.29 -18.81 -6.60
CA TRP A 375 -6.71 -17.60 -7.17
C TRP A 375 -5.20 -17.76 -7.45
N PRO A 376 -4.63 -17.13 -8.50
CA PRO A 376 -5.31 -16.46 -9.61
C PRO A 376 -5.93 -17.45 -10.60
N PRO A 377 -6.84 -17.00 -11.48
CA PRO A 377 -7.35 -17.81 -12.57
C PRO A 377 -6.23 -18.29 -13.50
N GLN A 378 -6.34 -19.54 -13.97
CA GLN A 378 -5.34 -20.15 -14.86
C GLN A 378 -5.13 -19.33 -16.13
N GLY A 379 -3.87 -19.11 -16.51
CA GLY A 379 -3.50 -18.40 -17.74
C GLY A 379 -3.51 -16.88 -17.65
N ILE A 380 -3.61 -16.29 -16.45
CA ILE A 380 -3.40 -14.87 -16.22
C ILE A 380 -2.00 -14.64 -15.65
N THR A 381 -1.23 -13.76 -16.27
CA THR A 381 0.08 -13.31 -15.80
C THR A 381 -0.01 -11.84 -15.43
N GLY A 382 0.26 -11.49 -14.17
CA GLY A 382 0.11 -10.14 -13.65
C GLY A 382 -0.86 -10.09 -12.47
N THR A 383 -1.37 -8.90 -12.20
CA THR A 383 -2.30 -8.60 -11.10
C THR A 383 -3.72 -8.53 -11.67
N PRO A 384 -4.59 -9.53 -11.51
CA PRO A 384 -5.91 -9.46 -12.10
C PRO A 384 -6.79 -8.45 -11.35
N ILE A 385 -7.57 -7.67 -12.10
CA ILE A 385 -8.51 -6.70 -11.51
C ILE A 385 -9.87 -7.39 -11.38
N ILE A 386 -10.45 -7.29 -10.18
CA ILE A 386 -11.83 -7.71 -9.93
C ILE A 386 -12.73 -6.48 -9.89
N ASP A 387 -13.89 -6.59 -10.52
CA ASP A 387 -14.92 -5.55 -10.58
C ASP A 387 -16.23 -6.12 -10.07
N SER A 388 -16.87 -5.43 -9.14
CA SER A 388 -18.19 -5.77 -8.61
C SER A 388 -19.20 -4.67 -8.88
N ASP A 389 -20.45 -5.08 -9.12
CA ASP A 389 -21.59 -4.17 -9.23
C ASP A 389 -21.96 -3.50 -7.89
N LYS A 390 -21.43 -4.00 -6.77
CA LYS A 390 -21.64 -3.49 -5.42
C LYS A 390 -20.36 -3.48 -4.61
N GLU A 391 -20.39 -2.77 -3.49
CA GLU A 391 -19.26 -2.72 -2.58
C GLU A 391 -19.13 -4.03 -1.80
N ILE A 392 -17.97 -4.68 -1.90
CA ILE A 392 -17.64 -5.95 -1.24
C ILE A 392 -16.34 -5.80 -0.45
N ALA A 393 -16.05 -6.72 0.46
CA ALA A 393 -14.71 -6.87 1.04
C ALA A 393 -13.99 -8.06 0.38
N ALA A 394 -12.69 -7.95 0.20
CA ALA A 394 -11.86 -9.01 -0.37
C ALA A 394 -10.68 -9.33 0.56
N TYR A 395 -10.41 -10.63 0.75
CA TYR A 395 -9.27 -11.13 1.51
C TYR A 395 -8.52 -12.13 0.65
N TRP A 396 -7.19 -12.06 0.67
CA TRP A 396 -6.35 -13.05 0.01
C TRP A 396 -5.71 -13.96 1.05
N HIS A 397 -5.70 -15.25 0.77
CA HIS A 397 -5.11 -16.28 1.61
C HIS A 397 -4.00 -16.99 0.83
N ASN A 398 -2.84 -17.12 1.46
CA ASN A 398 -1.67 -17.85 0.94
C ASN A 398 -1.86 -19.37 1.04
N ASN A 399 -2.99 -19.90 0.58
CA ASN A 399 -3.25 -21.33 0.51
C ASN A 399 -4.17 -21.68 -0.66
N ASP A 400 -3.87 -22.78 -1.36
CA ASP A 400 -4.67 -23.25 -2.50
C ASP A 400 -5.88 -24.11 -2.05
N SER A 401 -6.10 -24.23 -0.73
CA SER A 401 -7.14 -25.06 -0.15
C SER A 401 -8.39 -24.24 0.17
N SER A 402 -9.56 -24.88 0.21
CA SER A 402 -10.78 -24.26 0.77
C SER A 402 -10.76 -24.22 2.31
N GLY A 403 -9.59 -24.20 2.95
CA GLY A 403 -9.41 -24.02 4.38
C GLY A 403 -8.92 -22.60 4.70
N PRO A 404 -9.05 -22.11 5.94
CA PRO A 404 -8.54 -20.79 6.29
C PRO A 404 -7.01 -20.81 6.34
N SER A 405 -6.36 -19.74 5.89
CA SER A 405 -4.95 -19.48 6.20
C SER A 405 -4.85 -18.74 7.54
N ASN A 406 -3.78 -18.99 8.29
CA ASN A 406 -3.53 -18.23 9.52
C ASN A 406 -2.97 -16.84 9.14
N GLY A 407 -3.50 -15.79 9.75
CA GLY A 407 -2.99 -14.44 9.59
C GLY A 407 -3.78 -13.40 10.37
N ILE A 408 -3.34 -12.15 10.30
CA ILE A 408 -3.99 -11.01 10.92
C ILE A 408 -4.71 -10.22 9.82
N ASN A 409 -6.03 -10.14 9.92
CA ASN A 409 -6.86 -9.41 8.96
C ASN A 409 -7.55 -8.24 9.65
N ILE A 410 -7.74 -7.16 8.90
CA ILE A 410 -8.58 -6.03 9.31
C ILE A 410 -10.02 -6.37 8.96
N ILE A 411 -10.92 -6.27 9.93
CA ILE A 411 -12.36 -6.42 9.74
C ILE A 411 -12.94 -5.02 9.50
N PRO A 412 -13.27 -4.67 8.24
CA PRO A 412 -13.71 -3.33 7.91
C PRO A 412 -15.08 -3.03 8.50
N ALA A 413 -15.32 -1.75 8.77
CA ALA A 413 -16.62 -1.28 9.21
C ALA A 413 -17.57 -1.16 8.00
N LYS A 414 -18.77 -1.72 8.11
CA LYS A 414 -19.81 -1.71 7.07
C LYS A 414 -20.27 -0.29 6.72
N ASP A 415 -20.19 0.65 7.66
CA ASP A 415 -20.69 2.02 7.49
C ASP A 415 -19.69 2.96 6.81
N THR A 416 -18.38 2.77 7.02
CA THR A 416 -17.34 3.63 6.43
C THR A 416 -16.58 2.94 5.31
N GLY A 417 -16.53 1.61 5.30
CA GLY A 417 -15.66 0.82 4.43
C GLY A 417 -14.19 0.82 4.85
N PHE A 418 -13.83 1.48 5.94
CA PHE A 418 -12.47 1.57 6.47
C PHE A 418 -12.30 0.73 7.75
N SER A 419 -11.11 0.80 8.36
CA SER A 419 -10.80 0.09 9.61
C SER A 419 -11.61 0.58 10.81
N SER A 420 -12.15 1.81 10.79
CA SER A 420 -12.92 2.41 11.88
C SER A 420 -14.36 2.71 11.46
N GLY A 421 -15.31 2.44 12.36
CA GLY A 421 -16.73 2.76 12.14
C GLY A 421 -17.60 2.27 13.28
N LYS A 422 -18.92 2.29 13.09
CA LYS A 422 -19.90 1.93 14.13
C LYS A 422 -20.35 0.47 14.04
N SER A 423 -20.24 -0.14 12.87
CA SER A 423 -20.78 -1.48 12.63
C SER A 423 -19.77 -2.33 11.91
N HIS A 424 -19.25 -3.37 12.57
CA HIS A 424 -18.38 -4.36 11.96
C HIS A 424 -19.14 -5.67 11.77
N ARG A 425 -18.92 -6.32 10.62
CA ARG A 425 -19.50 -7.63 10.35
C ARG A 425 -18.36 -8.62 10.16
N TYR A 426 -18.31 -9.59 11.07
CA TYR A 426 -17.41 -10.71 10.98
C TYR A 426 -18.23 -11.97 10.75
N ALA A 427 -17.85 -12.73 9.73
CA ALA A 427 -18.35 -14.08 9.49
C ALA A 427 -17.15 -15.00 9.61
N THR A 428 -17.22 -15.93 10.56
CA THR A 428 -16.14 -16.90 10.78
C THR A 428 -16.09 -17.85 9.59
N PHE A 429 -14.90 -18.06 9.03
CA PHE A 429 -14.67 -19.25 8.21
C PHE A 429 -14.90 -20.49 9.09
N SER A 430 -15.19 -21.67 8.53
CA SER A 430 -15.35 -22.89 9.32
C SER A 430 -14.03 -23.31 9.98
N SER A 431 -13.61 -22.59 11.01
CA SER A 431 -12.42 -22.91 11.79
C SER A 431 -12.89 -23.73 12.98
N ASN A 432 -12.33 -24.93 13.11
CA ASN A 432 -12.31 -25.63 14.40
C ASN A 432 -11.22 -25.04 15.32
N GLY A 433 -10.64 -23.89 14.94
CA GLY A 433 -9.53 -23.21 15.60
C GLY A 433 -9.99 -22.12 16.55
N LEU A 434 -9.05 -21.59 17.32
CA LEU A 434 -9.28 -20.42 18.18
C LEU A 434 -9.11 -19.16 17.34
N GLU A 435 -10.20 -18.41 17.15
CA GLU A 435 -10.18 -17.07 16.57
C GLU A 435 -10.26 -16.03 17.69
N SER A 436 -9.45 -14.98 17.60
CA SER A 436 -9.50 -13.83 18.50
C SER A 436 -9.85 -12.58 17.71
N MET A 437 -10.81 -11.82 18.21
CA MET A 437 -11.12 -10.48 17.70
C MET A 437 -10.56 -9.46 18.69
N HIS A 438 -9.68 -8.60 18.21
CA HIS A 438 -9.18 -7.47 18.98
C HIS A 438 -9.83 -6.19 18.46
N ALA A 439 -10.54 -5.49 19.35
CA ALA A 439 -11.10 -4.18 19.07
C ALA A 439 -10.37 -3.16 19.93
N GLN A 440 -9.62 -2.28 19.29
CA GLN A 440 -8.93 -1.19 19.94
C GLN A 440 -9.63 0.12 19.61
N LEU A 441 -9.80 0.99 20.60
CA LEU A 441 -10.21 2.37 20.36
C LEU A 441 -9.02 3.09 19.70
N ALA A 442 -9.05 3.21 18.37
CA ALA A 442 -8.10 4.02 17.64
C ALA A 442 -8.52 5.49 17.77
N GLY A 443 -7.95 6.20 18.77
CA GLY A 443 -8.12 7.64 18.92
C GLY A 443 -8.42 8.09 20.35
N TYR A 444 -8.51 9.41 20.50
CA TYR A 444 -8.89 10.06 21.75
C TYR A 444 -10.42 10.13 21.87
N GLU A 445 -10.97 9.86 23.06
CA GLU A 445 -12.38 10.14 23.35
C GLU A 445 -12.60 11.64 23.28
N THR A 446 -13.07 12.12 22.13
CA THR A 446 -13.51 13.50 21.93
C THR A 446 -15.00 13.56 22.22
N ARG A 447 -15.37 14.24 23.30
CA ARG A 447 -16.78 14.45 23.65
C ARG A 447 -17.35 15.55 22.78
N PHE A 448 -18.02 15.16 21.71
CA PHE A 448 -18.74 16.10 20.86
C PHE A 448 -20.11 16.43 21.47
N ASN A 449 -20.31 17.68 21.85
CA ASN A 449 -21.64 18.19 22.17
C ASN A 449 -22.36 18.58 20.88
N TYR A 450 -23.07 17.63 20.28
CA TYR A 450 -23.83 17.86 19.06
C TYR A 450 -25.12 18.64 19.36
N SER A 451 -25.17 19.89 18.92
CA SER A 451 -26.40 20.69 18.94
C SER A 451 -26.97 20.81 17.52
N SER A 452 -27.78 19.84 17.09
CA SER A 452 -28.70 20.09 15.97
C SER A 452 -29.91 20.83 16.52
N THR A 453 -30.03 22.13 16.21
CA THR A 453 -31.36 22.74 16.20
C THR A 453 -32.14 22.08 15.07
N ASN A 454 -32.98 21.10 15.39
CA ASN A 454 -34.02 20.61 14.48
C ASN A 454 -34.96 21.79 14.21
N SER A 455 -34.69 22.56 13.16
CA SER A 455 -35.71 23.40 12.55
C SER A 455 -36.58 22.48 11.70
N VAL A 456 -37.77 22.19 12.23
CA VAL A 456 -38.91 21.62 11.50
C VAL A 456 -39.19 22.43 10.24
#